data_AF-A0A382RGY0-F1
#
_entry.id   AF-A0A382RGY0-F1
#
_cell.length_a   1.000
_cell.length_b   1.000
_cell.length_c   1.000
_cell.angle_alpha   90.00
_cell.angle_beta   90.00
_cell.angle_gamma   90.00
#
_symmetry.space_group_name_H-M   'P 1'
#
loop_
_entity.id
_entity.type
_entity.pdbx_description
1 polymer ?
#
loop_
_entity_poly.entity_id
_entity_poly.type
_entity_poly.pdbx_seq_one_letter_code
_entity_poly.pdbx_strand_id
1 'polypeptide(L)'
;MDEYHDIWHFRREAKWRLENATEIAGCNRFDLLGAKARRPIVKSLATISVARDLLGMRQASMQNRWRLLVELAADKPLALGFVQVFGALRGLGVDLDADYTTLCRNLNSWEAQKPPLVVTGHGERTKARAPMVMIQVPFLTQWLLWTAEARALSIAEPRGSLDFKAISRIACQQIPLGLPPPVTSRLTWSEGSRLLG
;
A
#
# COMPACT_ATOMS: atom_id res chain seq x y z
N MET A 1 21.38 -5.72 17.70
CA MET A 1 20.68 -4.41 17.73
C MET A 1 20.32 -4.16 16.29
N ASP A 2 19.13 -4.59 15.89
CA ASP A 2 18.75 -4.67 14.47
C ASP A 2 18.48 -3.27 13.92
N GLU A 3 19.46 -2.74 13.20
CA GLU A 3 19.25 -1.67 12.23
C GLU A 3 18.20 -2.14 11.19
N TYR A 4 17.29 -1.27 10.75
CA TYR A 4 16.34 -1.45 9.64
C TYR A 4 14.90 -1.98 9.86
N HIS A 5 14.29 -1.76 11.03
CA HIS A 5 12.82 -1.91 11.16
C HIS A 5 12.12 -0.66 11.72
N ASP A 6 12.58 0.53 11.34
CA ASP A 6 11.89 1.77 11.68
C ASP A 6 10.80 2.08 10.65
N ILE A 7 9.54 1.84 11.00
CA ILE A 7 8.37 2.19 10.17
C ILE A 7 8.38 3.68 9.75
N TRP A 8 9.00 4.55 10.56
CA TRP A 8 9.10 5.97 10.27
C TRP A 8 10.10 6.23 9.16
N HIS A 9 11.19 5.46 9.08
CA HIS A 9 12.11 5.48 7.95
C HIS A 9 11.38 5.11 6.66
N PHE A 10 10.63 4.00 6.64
CA PHE A 10 9.86 3.60 5.45
C PHE A 10 8.82 4.64 5.04
N ARG A 11 8.16 5.30 6.01
CA ARG A 11 7.22 6.39 5.72
C ARG A 11 7.90 7.62 5.15
N ARG A 12 9.06 8.02 5.70
CA ARG A 12 9.84 9.16 5.17
C ARG A 12 10.28 8.88 3.74
N GLU A 13 10.82 7.68 3.49
CA GLU A 13 11.25 7.24 2.17
C GLU A 13 10.09 7.25 1.15
N ALA A 14 8.93 6.68 1.53
CA ALA A 14 7.76 6.68 0.66
C ALA A 14 7.29 8.11 0.31
N LYS A 15 7.29 9.02 1.28
CA LYS A 15 6.95 10.43 1.04
C LYS A 15 7.95 11.10 0.11
N TRP A 16 9.24 10.92 0.36
CA TRP A 16 10.30 11.48 -0.46
C TRP A 16 10.21 10.99 -1.91
N ARG A 17 9.96 9.69 -2.13
CA ARG A 17 9.74 9.13 -3.48
C ARG A 17 8.56 9.78 -4.20
N LEU A 18 7.43 9.98 -3.50
CA LEU A 18 6.28 10.68 -4.08
C LEU A 18 6.60 12.15 -4.40
N GLU A 19 7.34 12.85 -3.52
CA GLU A 19 7.77 14.24 -3.73
C GLU A 19 8.69 14.34 -4.96
N ASN A 20 9.70 13.48 -5.06
CA ASN A 20 10.57 13.40 -6.23
C ASN A 20 9.79 13.11 -7.52
N ALA A 21 8.79 12.21 -7.48
CA ALA A 21 7.91 11.95 -8.63
C ALA A 21 7.10 13.20 -9.03
N THR A 22 6.63 13.99 -8.06
CA THR A 22 5.93 15.25 -8.35
C THR A 22 6.84 16.30 -8.99
N GLU A 23 8.11 16.37 -8.56
CA GLU A 23 9.12 17.25 -9.13
C GLU A 23 9.45 16.87 -10.58
N ILE A 24 9.70 15.58 -10.86
CA ILE A 24 9.96 15.08 -12.22
C ILE A 24 8.85 15.46 -13.19
N ALA A 25 7.59 15.34 -12.75
CA ALA A 25 6.42 15.63 -13.58
C ALA A 25 5.96 17.09 -13.58
N GLY A 26 6.56 17.95 -12.74
CA GLY A 26 6.11 19.34 -12.55
C GLY A 26 4.63 19.45 -12.15
N CYS A 27 4.12 18.52 -11.34
CA CYS A 27 2.69 18.40 -11.02
C CYS A 27 2.45 18.24 -9.51
N ASN A 28 1.19 18.18 -9.08
CA ASN A 28 0.86 17.94 -7.68
C ASN A 28 0.59 16.44 -7.40
N ARG A 29 0.66 16.03 -6.13
CA ARG A 29 0.45 14.63 -5.72
C ARG A 29 -0.90 14.02 -6.10
N PHE A 30 -1.94 14.83 -6.30
CA PHE A 30 -3.26 14.36 -6.76
C PHE A 30 -3.27 14.04 -8.26
N ASP A 31 -2.37 14.63 -9.04
CA ASP A 31 -2.22 14.30 -10.47
C ASP A 31 -1.60 12.92 -10.65
N LEU A 32 -0.68 12.52 -9.75
CA LEU A 32 -0.04 11.21 -9.75
C LEU A 32 -0.89 10.15 -9.04
N LEU A 33 -1.29 10.43 -7.80
CA LEU A 33 -1.98 9.48 -6.93
C LEU A 33 -3.37 9.94 -6.55
N GLY A 34 -4.12 10.60 -7.43
CA GLY A 34 -5.53 10.91 -7.22
C GLY A 34 -6.42 9.67 -7.10
N ALA A 35 -7.71 9.86 -6.80
CA ALA A 35 -8.64 8.74 -6.58
C ALA A 35 -8.71 7.78 -7.78
N LYS A 36 -8.62 8.29 -9.02
CA LYS A 36 -8.59 7.47 -10.24
C LYS A 36 -7.35 6.56 -10.33
N ALA A 37 -6.22 6.97 -9.73
CA ALA A 37 -4.99 6.18 -9.68
C ALA A 37 -5.05 5.10 -8.59
N ARG A 38 -5.54 5.48 -7.39
CA ARG A 38 -5.51 4.61 -6.21
C ARG A 38 -6.60 3.53 -6.25
N ARG A 39 -7.81 3.88 -6.70
CA ARG A 39 -8.98 2.98 -6.66
C ARG A 39 -8.75 1.63 -7.35
N PRO A 40 -8.14 1.54 -8.55
CA PRO A 40 -7.84 0.26 -9.18
C PRO A 40 -6.95 -0.64 -8.30
N ILE A 41 -5.87 -0.08 -7.75
CA ILE A 41 -4.92 -0.79 -6.88
C ILE A 41 -5.62 -1.31 -5.61
N VAL A 42 -6.35 -0.41 -4.93
CA VAL A 42 -7.10 -0.72 -3.71
C VAL A 42 -8.12 -1.82 -3.98
N LYS A 43 -8.92 -1.69 -5.04
CA LYS A 43 -9.93 -2.68 -5.40
C LYS A 43 -9.30 -4.04 -5.68
N SER A 44 -8.22 -4.08 -6.46
CA SER A 44 -7.53 -5.34 -6.78
C SER A 44 -7.04 -6.05 -5.52
N LEU A 45 -6.37 -5.33 -4.61
CA LEU A 45 -5.82 -5.92 -3.38
C LEU A 45 -6.89 -6.30 -2.35
N ALA A 46 -8.01 -5.58 -2.36
CA ALA A 46 -9.10 -5.75 -1.40
C ALA A 46 -10.22 -6.68 -1.87
N THR A 47 -10.06 -7.35 -3.03
CA THR A 47 -11.03 -8.33 -3.51
C THR A 47 -11.09 -9.57 -2.62
N ILE A 48 -12.26 -10.20 -2.54
CA ILE A 48 -12.49 -11.41 -1.74
C ILE A 48 -11.58 -12.56 -2.21
N SER A 49 -11.42 -12.73 -3.52
CA SER A 49 -10.54 -13.77 -4.08
C SER A 49 -9.09 -13.55 -3.67
N VAL A 50 -8.57 -12.32 -3.72
CA VAL A 50 -7.21 -12.02 -3.25
C VAL A 50 -7.08 -12.29 -1.75
N ALA A 51 -8.00 -11.80 -0.93
CA ALA A 51 -7.94 -12.03 0.51
C ALA A 51 -7.98 -13.53 0.88
N ARG A 52 -8.81 -14.32 0.18
CA ARG A 52 -8.96 -15.76 0.45
C ARG A 52 -7.82 -16.59 -0.13
N ASP A 53 -7.57 -16.44 -1.42
CA ASP A 53 -6.76 -17.36 -2.21
C ASP A 53 -5.27 -17.00 -2.14
N LEU A 54 -4.93 -15.71 -2.10
CA LEU A 54 -3.55 -15.25 -2.01
C LEU A 54 -3.12 -15.03 -0.55
N LEU A 55 -3.97 -14.39 0.26
CA LEU A 55 -3.60 -13.96 1.63
C LEU A 55 -4.00 -14.96 2.73
N GLY A 56 -4.69 -16.05 2.36
CA GLY A 56 -5.09 -17.13 3.26
C GLY A 56 -6.22 -16.76 4.25
N MET A 57 -6.93 -15.67 4.03
CA MET A 57 -7.99 -15.19 4.94
C MET A 57 -9.29 -15.95 4.72
N ARG A 58 -9.52 -17.00 5.52
CA ARG A 58 -10.68 -17.90 5.34
C ARG A 58 -12.01 -17.30 5.78
N GLN A 59 -12.01 -16.47 6.82
CA GLN A 59 -13.24 -15.91 7.40
C GLN A 59 -13.67 -14.63 6.69
N ALA A 60 -14.96 -14.52 6.34
CA ALA A 60 -15.52 -13.32 5.71
C ALA A 60 -15.28 -12.04 6.53
N SER A 61 -15.37 -12.13 7.86
CA SER A 61 -15.10 -10.99 8.73
C SER A 61 -13.63 -10.54 8.69
N MET A 62 -12.68 -11.48 8.56
CA MET A 62 -11.25 -11.19 8.39
C MET A 62 -10.97 -10.56 7.03
N GLN A 63 -11.63 -11.04 5.97
CA GLN A 63 -11.56 -10.46 4.63
C GLN A 63 -12.11 -9.03 4.61
N ASN A 64 -13.23 -8.77 5.30
CA ASN A 64 -13.78 -7.41 5.41
C ASN A 64 -12.83 -6.46 6.16
N ARG A 65 -12.23 -6.90 7.27
CA ARG A 65 -11.22 -6.12 8.00
C ARG A 65 -10.00 -5.80 7.14
N TRP A 66 -9.54 -6.76 6.34
CA TRP A 66 -8.47 -6.52 5.38
C TRP A 66 -8.85 -5.47 4.34
N ARG A 67 -10.05 -5.58 3.75
CA ARG A 67 -10.57 -4.58 2.80
C ARG A 67 -10.59 -3.18 3.41
N LEU A 68 -11.16 -3.03 4.62
CA LEU A 68 -11.21 -1.75 5.33
C LEU A 68 -9.80 -1.19 5.61
N LEU A 69 -8.86 -2.03 6.04
CA LEU A 69 -7.48 -1.62 6.28
C LEU A 69 -6.80 -1.12 5.00
N VAL A 70 -6.95 -1.84 3.88
CA VAL A 70 -6.40 -1.46 2.57
C VAL A 70 -7.01 -0.13 2.08
N GLU A 71 -8.31 0.07 2.29
CA GLU A 71 -8.99 1.33 1.97
C GLU A 71 -8.46 2.51 2.79
N LEU A 72 -8.32 2.34 4.11
CA LEU A 72 -7.75 3.35 5.00
C LEU A 72 -6.30 3.69 4.64
N ALA A 73 -5.51 2.66 4.32
CA ALA A 73 -4.09 2.79 3.97
C ALA A 73 -3.87 3.54 2.62
N ALA A 74 -4.92 3.79 1.85
CA ALA A 74 -4.89 4.51 0.58
C ALA A 74 -5.96 5.60 0.47
N ASP A 75 -6.47 6.09 1.60
CA ASP A 75 -7.57 7.07 1.67
C ASP A 75 -7.25 8.38 0.91
N LYS A 76 -5.99 8.83 0.98
CA LYS A 76 -5.47 10.04 0.33
C LYS A 76 -4.08 9.81 -0.28
N PRO A 77 -3.59 10.69 -1.17
CA PRO A 77 -2.29 10.50 -1.83
C PRO A 77 -1.12 10.30 -0.85
N LEU A 78 -1.14 10.97 0.30
CA LEU A 78 -0.11 10.86 1.34
C LEU A 78 -0.25 9.66 2.27
N ALA A 79 -1.29 8.83 2.12
CA ALA A 79 -1.46 7.62 2.91
C ALA A 79 -0.38 6.60 2.56
N LEU A 80 -0.13 6.40 1.25
CA LEU A 80 0.98 5.60 0.72
C LEU A 80 1.08 4.18 1.30
N GLY A 81 -0.03 3.56 1.65
CA GLY A 81 -0.05 2.24 2.29
C GLY A 81 0.10 2.28 3.81
N PHE A 82 0.09 3.46 4.43
CA PHE A 82 0.22 3.64 5.87
C PHE A 82 -1.08 4.15 6.50
N VAL A 83 -1.43 3.61 7.66
CA VAL A 83 -2.51 4.07 8.53
C VAL A 83 -1.89 4.62 9.81
N GLN A 84 -2.22 5.87 10.14
CA GLN A 84 -1.88 6.43 11.44
C GLN A 84 -2.94 6.02 12.46
N VAL A 85 -2.51 5.46 13.58
CA VAL A 85 -3.42 4.93 14.60
C VAL A 85 -3.58 5.96 15.71
N PHE A 86 -4.79 6.51 15.84
CA PHE A 86 -5.17 7.40 16.94
C PHE A 86 -5.89 6.60 18.03
N GLY A 87 -5.62 6.86 19.31
CA GLY A 87 -6.27 6.11 20.41
C GLY A 87 -5.81 4.65 20.55
N ALA A 88 -4.63 4.32 20.03
CA ALA A 88 -4.07 2.95 19.99
C ALA A 88 -5.01 1.96 19.27
N LEU A 89 -4.86 0.65 19.54
CA LEU A 89 -5.63 -0.42 18.90
C LEU A 89 -7.15 -0.28 19.05
N ARG A 90 -7.64 0.36 20.12
CA ARG A 90 -9.08 0.58 20.29
C ARG A 90 -9.65 1.55 19.26
N GLY A 91 -8.92 2.61 18.92
CA GLY A 91 -9.34 3.54 17.87
C GLY A 91 -9.41 2.84 16.51
N LEU A 92 -8.37 2.07 16.16
CA LEU A 92 -8.38 1.26 14.93
C LEU A 92 -9.50 0.22 14.91
N GLY A 93 -9.87 -0.33 16.07
CA GLY A 93 -10.99 -1.27 16.19
C GLY A 93 -12.34 -0.65 15.77
N VAL A 94 -12.54 0.65 15.99
CA VAL A 94 -13.73 1.37 15.50
C VAL A 94 -13.72 1.43 13.97
N ASP A 95 -12.59 1.80 13.37
CA ASP A 95 -12.48 1.93 11.91
C ASP A 95 -12.58 0.59 11.17
N LEU A 96 -12.16 -0.50 11.82
CA LEU A 96 -12.15 -1.86 11.26
C LEU A 96 -13.32 -2.73 11.73
N ASP A 97 -14.24 -2.21 12.54
CA ASP A 97 -15.37 -2.93 13.13
C ASP A 97 -14.94 -4.22 13.84
N ALA A 98 -14.05 -4.09 14.84
CA ALA A 98 -13.54 -5.22 15.61
C ALA A 98 -13.13 -4.87 17.03
N ASP A 99 -13.32 -5.83 17.93
CA ASP A 99 -12.78 -5.76 19.28
C ASP A 99 -11.24 -5.86 19.29
N TYR A 100 -10.66 -5.41 20.40
CA TYR A 100 -9.22 -5.39 20.62
C TYR A 100 -8.55 -6.77 20.44
N THR A 101 -9.14 -7.83 20.97
CA THR A 101 -8.55 -9.18 20.97
C THR A 101 -8.52 -9.74 19.55
N THR A 102 -9.62 -9.59 18.81
CA THR A 102 -9.73 -9.97 17.40
C THR A 102 -8.71 -9.21 16.57
N LEU A 103 -8.59 -7.89 16.76
CA LEU A 103 -7.67 -7.07 16.00
C LEU A 103 -6.20 -7.40 16.28
N CYS A 104 -5.84 -7.60 17.56
CA CYS A 104 -4.49 -8.06 17.93
C CYS A 104 -4.15 -9.40 17.27
N ARG A 105 -5.06 -10.38 17.30
CA ARG A 105 -4.84 -11.70 16.68
C ARG A 105 -4.63 -11.56 15.17
N ASN A 106 -5.45 -10.76 14.51
CA ASN A 106 -5.34 -10.50 13.07
C ASN A 106 -3.99 -9.87 12.72
N LEU A 107 -3.61 -8.78 13.41
CA LEU A 107 -2.35 -8.08 13.13
C LEU A 107 -1.14 -8.96 13.36
N ASN A 108 -1.08 -9.70 14.47
CA ASN A 108 0.00 -10.65 14.72
C ASN A 108 0.08 -11.73 13.63
N SER A 109 -1.07 -12.27 13.20
CA SER A 109 -1.13 -13.26 12.12
C SER A 109 -0.69 -12.69 10.77
N TRP A 110 -1.00 -11.43 10.48
CA TRP A 110 -0.65 -10.74 9.24
C TRP A 110 0.83 -10.33 9.20
N GLU A 111 1.37 -9.89 10.34
CA GLU A 111 2.78 -9.53 10.51
C GLU A 111 3.70 -10.76 10.47
N ALA A 112 3.22 -11.91 10.95
CA ALA A 112 3.98 -13.18 10.93
C ALA A 112 4.07 -13.85 9.53
N GLN A 113 3.33 -13.38 8.52
CA GLN A 113 3.41 -13.93 7.17
C GLN A 113 4.78 -13.62 6.52
N LYS A 114 5.16 -14.41 5.52
CA LYS A 114 6.39 -14.21 4.74
C LYS A 114 6.04 -14.13 3.24
N PRO A 115 6.09 -12.94 2.62
CA PRO A 115 6.36 -11.62 3.22
C PRO A 115 5.23 -11.15 4.17
N PRO A 116 5.50 -10.20 5.09
CA PRO A 116 4.48 -9.69 6.01
C PRO A 116 3.40 -8.92 5.25
N LEU A 117 2.13 -9.15 5.59
CA LEU A 117 1.01 -8.40 5.01
C LEU A 117 0.88 -7.00 5.61
N VAL A 118 1.24 -6.89 6.88
CA VAL A 118 1.30 -5.62 7.61
C VAL A 118 2.59 -5.54 8.41
N VAL A 119 3.07 -4.32 8.64
CA VAL A 119 4.16 -4.02 9.58
C VAL A 119 3.63 -3.01 10.59
N THR A 120 3.84 -3.26 11.88
CA THR A 120 3.34 -2.39 12.94
C THR A 120 4.41 -1.47 13.49
N GLY A 121 4.05 -0.20 13.65
CA GLY A 121 4.89 0.86 14.18
C GLY A 121 4.51 1.22 15.59
N HIS A 122 5.51 1.32 16.46
CA HIS A 122 5.32 1.65 17.87
C HIS A 122 5.93 3.02 18.20
N GLY A 123 5.23 3.79 19.04
CA GLY A 123 5.72 5.06 19.55
C GLY A 123 6.71 4.88 20.71
N GLU A 124 7.07 5.98 21.37
CA GLU A 124 7.93 5.91 22.54
C GLU A 124 7.30 5.09 23.67
N ARG A 125 8.16 4.34 24.37
CA ARG A 125 7.73 3.49 25.48
C ARG A 125 7.28 4.37 26.65
N THR A 126 6.00 4.25 27.00
CA THR A 126 5.48 4.77 28.28
C THR A 126 5.75 3.76 29.42
N LYS A 127 5.38 4.10 30.66
CA LYS A 127 5.58 3.25 31.86
C LYS A 127 5.12 1.78 31.69
N ALA A 128 4.11 1.50 30.86
CA ALA A 128 3.56 0.16 30.66
C ALA A 128 4.00 -0.51 29.35
N ARG A 129 3.82 0.15 28.19
CA ARG A 129 4.20 -0.37 26.85
C ARG A 129 4.29 0.79 25.84
N ALA A 130 5.06 0.58 24.77
CA ALA A 130 5.02 1.45 23.59
C ALA A 130 3.67 1.27 22.85
N PRO A 131 2.87 2.34 22.65
CA PRO A 131 1.61 2.24 21.94
C PRO A 131 1.86 2.00 20.45
N MET A 132 0.98 1.23 19.79
CA MET A 132 0.95 1.16 18.34
C MET A 132 0.42 2.49 17.79
N VAL A 133 1.18 3.10 16.90
CA VAL A 133 0.91 4.44 16.33
C VAL A 133 0.78 4.41 14.82
N MET A 134 1.20 3.31 14.18
CA MET A 134 1.20 3.20 12.73
C MET A 134 1.08 1.75 12.28
N ILE A 135 0.45 1.56 11.13
CA ILE A 135 0.45 0.30 10.38
C ILE A 135 0.87 0.62 8.96
N GLN A 136 1.71 -0.21 8.38
CA GLN A 136 2.01 -0.21 6.95
C GLN A 136 1.44 -1.48 6.33
N VAL A 137 0.88 -1.37 5.13
CA VAL A 137 0.62 -2.48 4.20
C VAL A 137 1.73 -2.43 3.14
N PRO A 138 2.80 -3.24 3.25
CA PRO A 138 4.00 -3.07 2.43
C PRO A 138 3.72 -3.27 0.93
N PHE A 139 2.95 -4.30 0.57
CA PHE A 139 2.62 -4.59 -0.82
C PHE A 139 1.81 -3.46 -1.48
N LEU A 140 0.88 -2.86 -0.74
CA LEU A 140 0.14 -1.67 -1.19
C LEU A 140 1.05 -0.46 -1.36
N THR A 141 1.99 -0.25 -0.42
CA THR A 141 2.98 0.83 -0.49
C THR A 141 3.79 0.74 -1.79
N GLN A 142 4.29 -0.45 -2.12
CA GLN A 142 5.09 -0.69 -3.32
C GLN A 142 4.29 -0.33 -4.59
N TRP A 143 3.06 -0.82 -4.72
CA TRP A 143 2.21 -0.56 -5.87
C TRP A 143 1.78 0.91 -6.01
N LEU A 144 1.51 1.60 -4.90
CA LEU A 144 1.20 3.03 -4.90
C LEU A 144 2.41 3.86 -5.36
N LEU A 145 3.61 3.57 -4.85
CA LEU A 145 4.82 4.31 -5.24
C LEU A 145 5.20 4.07 -6.70
N TRP A 146 5.19 2.80 -7.14
CA TRP A 146 5.44 2.47 -8.54
C TRP A 146 4.44 3.17 -9.48
N THR A 147 3.16 3.19 -9.12
CA THR A 147 2.13 3.89 -9.90
C THR A 147 2.39 5.39 -9.96
N ALA A 148 2.80 6.01 -8.85
CA ALA A 148 3.10 7.45 -8.81
C ALA A 148 4.27 7.80 -9.74
N GLU A 149 5.35 7.03 -9.65
CA GLU A 149 6.56 7.21 -10.44
C GLU A 149 6.33 6.92 -11.92
N ALA A 150 5.63 5.84 -12.25
CA ALA A 150 5.30 5.51 -13.64
C ALA A 150 4.44 6.61 -14.27
N ARG A 151 3.45 7.14 -13.54
CA ARG A 151 2.63 8.25 -14.02
C ARG A 151 3.42 9.55 -14.15
N ALA A 152 4.37 9.79 -13.27
CA ALA A 152 5.24 10.95 -13.37
C ALA A 152 6.07 10.92 -14.66
N LEU A 153 6.61 9.75 -15.00
CA LEU A 153 7.33 9.53 -16.25
C LEU A 153 6.40 9.66 -17.48
N SER A 154 5.15 9.19 -17.41
CA SER A 154 4.18 9.42 -18.49
C SER A 154 3.89 10.90 -18.74
N ILE A 155 3.94 11.73 -17.71
CA ILE A 155 3.74 13.18 -17.82
C ILE A 155 5.01 13.86 -18.36
N ALA A 156 6.17 13.53 -17.80
CA ALA A 156 7.45 14.15 -18.16
C ALA A 156 7.96 13.71 -19.55
N GLU A 157 7.73 12.44 -19.91
CA GLU A 157 8.20 11.80 -21.14
C GLU A 157 7.02 11.12 -21.89
N PRO A 158 6.08 11.88 -22.49
CA PRO A 158 4.88 11.30 -23.10
C PRO A 158 5.17 10.35 -24.27
N ARG A 159 6.31 10.54 -24.95
CA ARG A 159 6.76 9.70 -26.06
C ARG A 159 7.68 8.61 -25.52
N GLY A 160 7.18 7.38 -25.43
CA GLY A 160 7.96 6.20 -25.02
C GLY A 160 7.56 5.60 -23.67
N SER A 161 6.81 6.35 -22.85
CA SER A 161 6.27 5.88 -21.57
C SER A 161 4.89 5.24 -21.72
N LEU A 162 4.54 4.37 -20.77
CA LEU A 162 3.19 3.82 -20.64
C LEU A 162 2.15 4.92 -20.42
N ASP A 163 0.93 4.75 -20.92
CA ASP A 163 -0.18 5.61 -20.54
C ASP A 163 -0.76 5.20 -19.15
N PHE A 164 -1.59 6.09 -18.58
CA PHE A 164 -2.20 5.83 -17.27
C PHE A 164 -3.09 4.59 -17.24
N LYS A 165 -3.67 4.20 -18.37
CA LYS A 165 -4.55 3.03 -18.49
C LYS A 165 -3.72 1.76 -18.43
N ALA A 166 -2.60 1.70 -19.15
CA ALA A 166 -1.64 0.61 -19.12
C ALA A 166 -1.06 0.43 -17.71
N ILE A 167 -0.61 1.53 -17.06
CA ILE A 167 -0.11 1.51 -15.68
C ILE A 167 -1.14 0.89 -14.72
N SER A 168 -2.40 1.33 -14.81
CA SER A 168 -3.48 0.81 -13.95
C SER A 168 -3.79 -0.67 -14.24
N ARG A 169 -3.78 -1.07 -15.53
CA ARG A 169 -4.02 -2.46 -15.93
C ARG A 169 -2.94 -3.41 -15.44
N ILE A 170 -1.66 -3.01 -15.51
CA ILE A 170 -0.54 -3.79 -14.98
C ILE A 170 -0.79 -4.07 -13.49
N ALA A 171 -1.07 -3.04 -12.68
CA ALA A 171 -1.38 -3.24 -11.27
C ALA A 171 -2.57 -4.19 -11.07
N CYS A 172 -3.66 -4.01 -11.83
CA CYS A 172 -4.84 -4.84 -11.71
C CYS A 172 -4.65 -6.32 -12.10
N GLN A 173 -3.72 -6.64 -13.00
CA GLN A 173 -3.42 -8.02 -13.39
C GLN A 173 -2.37 -8.67 -12.49
N GLN A 174 -1.40 -7.90 -12.00
CA GLN A 174 -0.27 -8.42 -11.23
C GLN A 174 -0.59 -8.59 -9.74
N ILE A 175 -1.37 -7.66 -9.15
CA ILE A 175 -1.77 -7.72 -7.74
C ILE A 175 -2.49 -9.04 -7.39
N PRO A 176 -3.47 -9.52 -8.17
CA PRO A 176 -4.14 -10.79 -7.86
C PRO A 176 -3.23 -12.02 -7.93
N LEU A 177 -2.10 -11.93 -8.64
CA LEU A 177 -1.08 -12.97 -8.73
C LEU A 177 -0.06 -12.89 -7.58
N GLY A 178 -0.16 -11.88 -6.70
CA GLY A 178 0.79 -11.63 -5.63
C GLY A 178 2.16 -11.14 -6.12
N LEU A 179 2.24 -10.65 -7.36
CA LEU A 179 3.51 -10.21 -7.93
C LEU A 179 3.82 -8.77 -7.48
N PRO A 180 5.06 -8.48 -7.05
CA PRO A 180 5.48 -7.12 -6.73
C PRO A 180 5.45 -6.25 -8.00
N PRO A 181 5.39 -4.91 -7.85
CA PRO A 181 5.57 -4.05 -9.01
C PRO A 181 6.95 -4.29 -9.65
N PRO A 182 7.10 -3.96 -10.94
CA PRO A 182 8.40 -3.96 -11.61
C PRO A 182 9.44 -3.15 -10.83
N VAL A 183 10.70 -3.60 -10.88
CA VAL A 183 11.80 -2.96 -10.14
C VAL A 183 11.99 -1.50 -10.56
N THR A 184 11.74 -1.20 -11.83
CA THR A 184 11.76 0.16 -12.38
C THR A 184 10.36 0.63 -12.77
N SER A 185 10.08 1.89 -12.51
CA SER A 185 8.86 2.58 -12.95
C SER A 185 8.97 3.09 -14.39
N ARG A 186 10.19 3.16 -14.94
CA ARG A 186 10.47 3.49 -16.34
C ARG A 186 10.36 2.23 -17.19
N LEU A 187 9.16 1.96 -17.68
CA LEU A 187 8.91 0.89 -18.64
C LEU A 187 8.64 1.46 -20.03
N THR A 188 9.23 0.83 -21.03
CA THR A 188 8.84 1.00 -22.42
C THR A 188 7.48 0.35 -22.68
N TRP A 189 6.83 0.74 -23.79
CA TRP A 189 5.58 0.10 -24.22
C TRP A 189 5.71 -1.40 -24.44
N SER A 190 6.82 -1.89 -24.99
CA SER A 190 7.03 -3.32 -25.22
C SER A 190 7.19 -4.11 -23.91
N GLU A 191 7.84 -3.53 -22.90
CA GLU A 191 7.90 -4.09 -21.55
C GLU A 191 6.53 -4.11 -20.88
N GLY A 192 5.78 -3.01 -20.94
CA GLY A 192 4.43 -2.95 -20.38
C GLY A 192 3.49 -3.95 -21.04
N SER A 193 3.53 -4.09 -22.37
CA SER A 193 2.71 -5.07 -23.09
C SER A 193 3.00 -6.51 -22.66
N ARG A 194 4.27 -6.86 -22.42
CA ARG A 194 4.63 -8.19 -21.89
C ARG A 194 4.04 -8.48 -20.51
N LEU A 195 3.89 -7.46 -19.67
CA LEU A 195 3.25 -7.59 -18.36
C LEU A 195 1.73 -7.69 -18.43
N LEU A 196 1.13 -7.29 -19.56
CA LEU A 196 -0.31 -7.30 -19.77
C LEU A 196 -0.84 -8.60 -20.40
N GLY A 197 0.06 -9.42 -20.97
CA GLY A 197 -0.27 -10.61 -21.76
C GLY A 197 -0.54 -10.26 -23.21
#